data_AF-A0A162EHQ0-F1
#
_entry.id   AF-A0A162EHQ0-F1
#
_cell.length_a   1.000
_cell.length_b   1.000
_cell.length_c   1.000
_cell.angle_alpha   90.00
_cell.angle_beta   90.00
_cell.angle_gamma   90.00
#
_symmetry.space_group_name_H-M   'P 1'
#
loop_
_entity.id
_entity.type
_entity.pdbx_description
1 polymer ?
#
loop_
_entity_poly.entity_id
_entity_poly.type
_entity_poly.pdbx_seq_one_letter_code
_entity_poly.pdbx_strand_id
1 'polypeptide(L)' 'MDIWLIGTGDSIQIRPASIHGMLWLQTHFEDAHWDALATSQVRLPQLDAEVLSQDAKNAGMSLGHLSALSVPGRF' A
#
# COMPACT_ATOMS: atom_id res chain seq x y z
N MET A 1 3.75 12.19 1.06
CA MET A 1 3.41 10.79 1.35
C MET A 1 4.55 9.93 0.88
N ASP A 2 4.96 8.98 1.70
CA ASP A 2 5.97 7.98 1.40
C ASP A 2 5.34 6.70 0.85
N ILE A 3 4.14 6.34 1.31
CA ILE A 3 3.39 5.16 0.85
C ILE A 3 1.92 5.55 0.62
N TRP A 4 1.34 5.08 -0.47
CA TRP A 4 -0.10 5.14 -0.73
C TRP A 4 -0.77 3.79 -0.51
N LEU A 5 -1.92 3.82 0.14
CA LEU A 5 -2.85 2.71 0.32
C LEU A 5 -4.11 3.00 -0.52
N ILE A 6 -4.30 2.24 -1.60
CA ILE A 6 -5.41 2.44 -2.54
C ILE A 6 -6.38 1.27 -2.43
N GLY A 7 -7.63 1.54 -2.08
CA GLY A 7 -8.68 0.54 -2.05
C GLY A 7 -8.99 0.01 -3.45
N THR A 8 -9.08 -1.31 -3.59
CA THR A 8 -9.41 -2.02 -4.83
C THR A 8 -10.27 -3.24 -4.50
N GLY A 9 -11.59 -3.06 -4.48
CA GLY A 9 -12.52 -4.11 -4.04
C GLY A 9 -12.20 -4.55 -2.61
N ASP A 10 -11.95 -5.85 -2.43
CA ASP A 10 -11.64 -6.47 -1.13
C ASP A 10 -10.13 -6.46 -0.77
N SER A 11 -9.33 -5.68 -1.51
CA SER A 11 -7.88 -5.60 -1.33
C SER A 11 -7.37 -4.16 -1.34
N ILE A 12 -6.21 -3.93 -0.73
CA ILE A 12 -5.53 -2.64 -0.73
C ILE A 12 -4.26 -2.76 -1.56
N GLN A 13 -4.16 -1.95 -2.61
CA GLN A 13 -2.92 -1.78 -3.36
C GLN A 13 -1.95 -0.88 -2.59
N ILE A 14 -0.71 -1.32 -2.48
CA ILE A 14 0.38 -0.57 -1.83
C ILE A 14 1.26 0.03 -2.91
N ARG A 15 1.56 1.33 -2.79
CA ARG A 15 2.43 2.04 -3.73
C ARG A 15 3.48 2.87 -3.01
N PRO A 16 4.78 2.63 -3.24
CA PRO A 16 5.80 3.58 -2.82
C PRO A 16 5.64 4.91 -3.57
N ALA A 17 5.78 6.01 -2.83
CA ALA A 17 5.69 7.38 -3.34
C ALA A 17 6.98 8.18 -3.11
N SER A 18 7.91 7.62 -2.33
CA SER A 18 9.23 8.19 -2.06
C SER A 18 10.27 7.08 -1.95
N ILE A 19 11.56 7.46 -1.98
CA ILE A 19 12.68 6.54 -1.74
C ILE A 19 12.58 5.94 -0.33
N HIS A 20 12.21 6.74 0.68
CA HIS A 20 12.03 6.26 2.04
C HIS A 20 10.89 5.22 2.12
N GLY A 21 9.77 5.47 1.42
CA GLY A 21 8.67 4.52 1.30
C GLY A 21 9.08 3.20 0.69
N MET A 22 9.87 3.26 -0.39
CA MET A 22 10.39 2.06 -1.04
C MET A 22 11.32 1.26 -0.13
N LEU A 23 12.31 1.91 0.48
CA LEU A 23 13.26 1.25 1.37
C LEU A 23 12.58 0.60 2.57
N TRP A 24 11.60 1.29 3.16
CA TRP A 24 10.83 0.74 4.28
C TRP A 24 9.99 -0.47 3.86
N LEU A 25 9.35 -0.42 2.68
CA LEU A 25 8.60 -1.57 2.17
C LEU A 25 9.54 -2.78 1.94
N GLN A 26 10.74 -2.57 1.42
CA GLN A 26 11.70 -3.67 1.21
C GLN A 26 12.14 -4.38 2.48
N THR A 27 11.99 -3.79 3.68
CA THR A 27 12.25 -4.51 4.95
C THR A 27 11.10 -5.44 5.37
N HIS A 28 9.94 -5.34 4.71
CA HIS A 28 8.72 -6.08 5.02
C HIS A 28 8.34 -7.10 3.94
N PHE A 29 9.04 -7.08 2.80
CA PHE A 29 8.79 -7.97 1.66
C PHE A 29 10.08 -8.65 1.23
N GLU A 30 9.98 -9.92 0.87
CA GLU A 30 11.07 -10.67 0.23
C GLU A 30 11.49 -9.99 -1.09
N ASP A 31 12.77 -10.16 -1.44
CA ASP A 31 13.40 -9.59 -2.64
C ASP A 31 12.66 -9.95 -3.94
N ALA A 32 12.08 -11.16 -4.00
CA ALA A 32 11.22 -11.62 -5.09
C ALA A 32 10.01 -10.71 -5.37
N HIS A 33 9.61 -9.85 -4.43
CA HIS A 33 8.48 -8.93 -4.57
C HIS A 33 8.87 -7.48 -4.83
N TRP A 34 10.16 -7.14 -4.84
CA TRP A 34 10.60 -5.75 -4.97
C TRP A 34 10.25 -5.13 -6.32
N ASP A 35 10.33 -5.91 -7.41
CA ASP A 35 9.89 -5.44 -8.73
C ASP A 35 8.39 -5.13 -8.77
N ALA A 36 7.58 -5.95 -8.09
CA ALA A 36 6.14 -5.71 -7.96
C ALA A 36 5.85 -4.46 -7.11
N LEU A 37 6.65 -4.20 -6.05
CA LEU A 37 6.56 -2.95 -5.28
C LEU A 37 6.89 -1.74 -6.16
N ALA A 38 8.00 -1.82 -6.92
CA ALA A 38 8.47 -0.74 -7.80
C ALA A 38 7.44 -0.40 -8.89
N THR A 39 6.78 -1.41 -9.43
CA THR A 39 5.77 -1.28 -10.48
C THR A 39 4.35 -1.08 -9.93
N SER A 40 4.20 -0.87 -8.61
CA SER A 40 2.90 -0.64 -7.96
C SER A 40 1.90 -1.80 -8.17
N GLN A 41 2.34 -3.05 -8.20
CA GLN A 41 1.50 -4.22 -8.46
C GLN A 41 1.14 -5.03 -7.21
N VAL A 42 1.71 -4.67 -6.05
CA VAL A 42 1.41 -5.34 -4.78
C VAL A 42 0.02 -4.98 -4.28
N ARG A 43 -0.76 -6.02 -3.99
CA ARG A 43 -2.06 -5.93 -3.33
C ARG A 43 -2.05 -6.83 -2.10
N LEU A 44 -2.55 -6.28 -1.00
CA LEU A 44 -2.67 -6.98 0.27
C LEU A 44 -4.15 -7.14 0.62
N PRO A 45 -4.51 -8.22 1.34
CA PRO A 45 -5.77 -8.27 2.07
C PRO A 45 -5.92 -7.04 2.99
N GLN A 46 -7.16 -6.63 3.24
CA GLN A 46 -7.43 -5.43 4.04
C GLN A 46 -6.79 -5.49 5.44
N LEU A 47 -6.86 -6.63 6.12
CA LEU A 47 -6.28 -6.79 7.46
C LEU A 47 -4.76 -6.61 7.45
N ASP A 48 -4.07 -7.23 6.49
CA ASP A 48 -2.61 -7.13 6.36
C ASP A 48 -2.19 -5.69 6.02
N ALA A 49 -2.96 -5.01 5.17
CA ALA A 49 -2.74 -3.61 4.85
C ALA A 49 -2.95 -2.69 6.07
N GLU A 50 -3.93 -2.99 6.93
CA GLU A 50 -4.15 -2.26 8.18
C GLU A 50 -2.96 -2.43 9.14
N VAL A 51 -2.49 -3.67 9.34
CA VAL A 51 -1.30 -3.97 10.17
C VAL A 51 -0.07 -3.25 9.64
N LEU A 52 0.21 -3.36 8.34
CA LEU A 52 1.34 -2.70 7.69
C LEU A 52 1.23 -1.17 7.79
N SER A 53 0.04 -0.61 7.64
CA SER A 53 -0.18 0.83 7.77
C SER A 53 0.07 1.34 9.19
N GLN A 54 -0.27 0.54 10.20
CA GLN A 54 -0.04 0.93 11.59
C GLN A 54 1.46 0.90 11.91
N ASP A 55 2.17 -0.13 11.44
CA ASP A 55 3.62 -0.21 11.63
C ASP A 55 4.35 0.92 10.90
N ALA A 56 3.95 1.23 9.66
CA ALA A 56 4.50 2.36 8.91
C ALA A 56 4.30 3.70 9.66
N LYS A 57 3.11 3.94 10.23
CA LYS A 57 2.86 5.14 11.06
C LYS A 57 3.76 5.17 12.29
N ASN A 58 3.95 4.04 12.97
CA ASN A 58 4.82 3.94 14.14
C ASN A 58 6.28 4.20 13.79
N ALA A 59 6.71 3.83 12.58
CA ALA A 59 8.03 4.13 12.02
C ALA A 59 8.18 5.59 11.53
N GLY A 60 7.14 6.41 11.64
CA GLY A 60 7.15 7.81 11.22
C GLY A 60 6.92 8.03 9.71
N MET A 61 6.47 7.00 8.99
CA MET A 61 6.20 7.10 7.55
C MET A 61 4.94 7.93 7.27
N SER A 62 5.02 8.77 6.24
CA SER A 62 3.87 9.56 5.77
C SER A 62 2.96 8.69 4.88
N LEU A 63 1.71 8.45 5.30
CA LEU A 63 0.77 7.63 4.54
C LEU A 63 -0.33 8.46 3.85
N GLY A 64 -0.62 8.12 2.60
CA GLY A 64 -1.79 8.59 1.87
C GLY A 64 -2.80 7.47 1.66
N HIS A 65 -4.09 7.78 1.78
CA HIS A 65 -5.17 6.82 1.54
C HIS A 65 -6.08 7.31 0.42
N LEU A 66 -6.41 6.40 -0.51
CA LEU A 66 -7.42 6.61 -1.54
C LEU A 66 -8.41 5.45 -1.48
N SER A 67 -9.67 5.73 -1.15
CA SER A 67 -10.71 4.71 -1.19
C SER A 67 -11.03 4.33 -2.63
N ALA A 68 -11.40 3.06 -2.85
CA ALA A 68 -11.98 2.65 -4.12
C ALA A 68 -13.19 3.54 -4.40
N LEU A 69 -13.29 4.11 -5.59
CA LEU A 69 -14.53 4.75 -6.03
C LEU A 69 -15.59 3.65 -6.11
N SER A 70 -16.53 3.64 -5.16
CA SER A 70 -17.77 2.89 -5.32
C SER A 70 -18.53 3.60 -6.45
N VAL A 71 -18.46 3.05 -7.67
CA VAL A 71 -19.35 3.50 -8.74
C VAL A 71 -20.75 3.09 -8.28
N PRO A 72 -21.66 4.03 -7.97
CA PRO A 72 -23.02 3.67 -7.62
C PRO A 72 -23.60 2.97 -8.86
N GLY A 73 -23.94 1.70 -8.72
CA GLY A 73 -24.46 0.89 -9.81
C GLY A 73 -25.64 1.59 -10.49
N ARG A 74 -25.58 1.73 -11.81
CA ARG A 74 -26.78 1.95 -12.62
C ARG A 74 -27.43 0.59 -12.83
N PHE A 75 -28.67 0.49 -12.33
CA PHE A 75 -29.62 -0.61 -12.51
C PHE A 75 -29.88 -0.92 -13.99
#